data_AF-A0A356VYF1-F1
#
_entry.id   AF-A0A356VYF1-F1
#
_cell.length_a   1.000
_cell.length_b   1.000
_cell.length_c   1.000
_cell.angle_alpha   90.00
_cell.angle_beta   90.00
_cell.angle_gamma   90.00
#
_symmetry.space_group_name_H-M   'P 1'
#
loop_
_entity.id
_entity.type
_entity.pdbx_description
1 polymer ?
#
loop_
_entity_poly.entity_id
_entity_poly.type
_entity_poly.pdbx_seq_one_letter_code
_entity_poly.pdbx_strand_id
1 'polypeptide(L)'
;AIPTVPATISGNFGRFMEWADKARRLQVYTNADTPKDARQARAFGAEGIGLTRTEHMFFEGTRIKAMREMIVSDTTEERRKALAKILPYQQGDFEGLYTAMEGRPVIIRFLDPPLHEFLPTKEKDIEEIAGEMNISVQHLKDVISSLHEFNPMMGHRGCRLCVSYPEIAEMQTTAVINAAINVNRAHPEYHVEPRIMIPLVGEIREMRYVKSLVTKTADKLIQKAGVQMKYQVGTMI
;
A
#
# COMPACT_ATOMS: atom_id res chain seq x y z
N ALA A 1 -12.24 -35.32 -11.45
CA ALA A 1 -12.41 -34.24 -10.46
C ALA A 1 -13.83 -33.68 -10.59
N ILE A 2 -14.49 -33.34 -9.49
CA ILE A 2 -15.83 -32.72 -9.55
C ILE A 2 -15.64 -31.24 -9.94
N PRO A 3 -16.32 -30.73 -10.98
CA PRO A 3 -16.24 -29.32 -11.37
C PRO A 3 -16.71 -28.42 -10.24
N THR A 4 -15.93 -27.39 -9.90
CA THR A 4 -16.33 -26.36 -8.95
C THR A 4 -17.25 -25.34 -9.62
N VAL A 5 -18.21 -24.83 -8.85
CA VAL A 5 -19.08 -23.71 -9.26
C VAL A 5 -18.87 -22.53 -8.30
N PRO A 6 -19.04 -21.28 -8.76
CA PRO A 6 -18.98 -20.12 -7.87
C PRO A 6 -20.01 -20.23 -6.74
N ALA A 7 -19.58 -19.94 -5.51
CA ALA A 7 -20.48 -19.85 -4.37
C ALA A 7 -21.46 -18.68 -4.58
N THR A 8 -22.75 -18.92 -4.39
CA THR A 8 -23.79 -17.87 -4.43
C THR A 8 -24.41 -17.73 -3.03
N ILE A 9 -24.50 -16.50 -2.53
CA ILE A 9 -25.23 -16.19 -1.30
C ILE A 9 -26.73 -16.19 -1.62
N SER A 10 -27.30 -17.38 -1.74
CA SER A 10 -28.72 -17.55 -2.06
C SER A 10 -29.33 -18.74 -1.31
N GLY A 11 -30.67 -18.81 -1.33
CA GLY A 11 -31.43 -19.89 -0.70
C GLY A 11 -31.12 -20.05 0.79
N ASN A 12 -30.90 -21.30 1.21
CA ASN A 12 -30.65 -21.63 2.63
C ASN A 12 -29.36 -21.00 3.17
N PHE A 13 -28.33 -20.88 2.33
CA PHE A 13 -27.05 -20.30 2.75
C PHE A 13 -27.20 -18.80 3.04
N GLY A 14 -27.86 -18.06 2.14
CA GLY A 14 -28.13 -16.63 2.36
C GLY A 14 -28.92 -16.37 3.65
N ARG A 15 -30.01 -17.13 3.87
CA ARG A 15 -30.81 -17.00 5.10
C ARG A 15 -30.01 -17.29 6.37
N PHE A 16 -29.13 -18.30 6.33
CA PHE A 16 -28.26 -18.61 7.46
C PHE A 16 -27.23 -17.48 7.71
N MET A 17 -26.65 -16.91 6.65
CA MET A 17 -25.72 -15.80 6.75
C MET A 17 -26.39 -14.55 7.36
N GLU A 18 -27.66 -14.26 7.02
CA GLU A 18 -28.41 -13.18 7.66
C GLU A 18 -28.59 -13.39 9.17
N TRP A 19 -28.81 -14.64 9.62
CA TRP A 19 -28.89 -14.94 11.05
C TRP A 19 -27.54 -14.80 11.73
N ALA A 20 -26.47 -15.25 11.06
CA ALA A 20 -25.10 -15.08 11.54
C ALA A 20 -24.74 -13.59 11.69
N ASP A 21 -25.10 -12.76 10.69
CA ASP A 21 -24.89 -11.32 10.72
C ASP A 21 -25.67 -10.61 11.82
N LYS A 22 -26.89 -11.07 12.13
CA LYS A 22 -27.69 -10.53 13.24
C LYS A 22 -27.14 -10.92 14.61
N ALA A 23 -26.54 -12.10 14.73
CA ALA A 23 -26.02 -12.61 16.00
C ALA A 23 -24.60 -12.14 16.32
N ARG A 24 -23.79 -11.85 15.29
CA ARG A 24 -22.38 -11.48 15.50
C ARG A 24 -22.24 -10.08 16.11
N ARG A 25 -21.22 -9.94 16.96
CA ARG A 25 -20.76 -8.64 17.49
C ARG A 25 -19.59 -8.06 16.70
N LEU A 26 -18.72 -8.93 16.19
CA LEU A 26 -17.53 -8.52 15.45
C LEU A 26 -17.89 -8.12 14.04
N GLN A 27 -17.25 -7.05 13.57
CA GLN A 27 -17.27 -6.72 12.15
C GLN A 27 -16.38 -7.69 11.36
N VAL A 28 -16.76 -7.97 10.11
CA VAL A 28 -16.04 -8.87 9.22
C VAL A 28 -15.46 -8.06 8.07
N TYR A 29 -14.15 -7.84 8.12
CA TYR A 29 -13.41 -7.14 7.08
C TYR A 29 -12.61 -8.17 6.27
N THR A 30 -12.26 -7.81 5.04
CA THR A 30 -11.44 -8.65 4.16
C THR A 30 -9.99 -8.19 4.13
N ASN A 31 -9.09 -9.07 3.71
CA ASN A 31 -7.77 -8.69 3.21
C ASN A 31 -7.87 -8.64 1.69
N ALA A 32 -7.69 -7.46 1.10
CA ALA A 32 -7.81 -7.28 -0.34
C ALA A 32 -6.86 -6.18 -0.83
N ASP A 33 -6.10 -6.54 -1.86
CA ASP A 33 -5.05 -5.69 -2.41
C ASP A 33 -5.43 -5.14 -3.81
N THR A 34 -6.43 -5.75 -4.46
CA THR A 34 -6.90 -5.36 -5.79
C THR A 34 -8.38 -4.96 -5.79
N PRO A 35 -8.82 -4.09 -6.73
CA PRO A 35 -10.23 -3.74 -6.88
C PRO A 35 -11.14 -4.95 -7.16
N LYS A 36 -10.61 -5.97 -7.84
CA LYS A 36 -11.35 -7.21 -8.14
C LYS A 36 -11.68 -7.97 -6.84
N ASP A 37 -10.68 -8.17 -6.00
CA ASP A 37 -10.83 -8.89 -4.73
C ASP A 37 -11.72 -8.09 -3.76
N ALA A 38 -11.56 -6.77 -3.74
CA ALA A 38 -12.41 -5.87 -2.96
C ALA A 38 -13.90 -5.99 -3.35
N ARG A 39 -14.22 -5.93 -4.65
CA ARG A 39 -15.60 -6.12 -5.14
C ARG A 39 -16.16 -7.49 -4.79
N GLN A 40 -15.34 -8.54 -4.95
CA GLN A 40 -15.76 -9.89 -4.62
C GLN A 40 -16.05 -10.02 -3.12
N ALA A 41 -15.14 -9.59 -2.27
CA ALA A 41 -15.32 -9.64 -0.82
C ALA A 41 -16.55 -8.84 -0.36
N ARG A 42 -16.78 -7.66 -0.93
CA ARG A 42 -17.96 -6.84 -0.68
C ARG A 42 -19.25 -7.56 -1.08
N ALA A 43 -19.26 -8.24 -2.22
CA ALA A 43 -20.39 -9.07 -2.67
C ALA A 43 -20.66 -10.26 -1.73
N PHE A 44 -19.64 -10.72 -1.00
CA PHE A 44 -19.78 -11.73 0.05
C PHE A 44 -20.13 -11.16 1.44
N GLY A 45 -20.36 -9.85 1.56
CA GLY A 45 -20.78 -9.20 2.81
C GLY A 45 -19.66 -8.57 3.64
N ALA A 46 -18.42 -8.48 3.11
CA ALA A 46 -17.35 -7.78 3.81
C ALA A 46 -17.72 -6.32 4.08
N GLU A 47 -17.53 -5.88 5.32
CA GLU A 47 -17.91 -4.55 5.81
C GLU A 47 -16.82 -3.50 5.58
N GLY A 48 -15.67 -3.92 5.04
CA GLY A 48 -14.50 -3.09 4.82
C GLY A 48 -13.29 -3.93 4.42
N ILE A 49 -12.19 -3.27 4.11
CA ILE A 49 -10.86 -3.89 3.97
C ILE A 49 -10.07 -3.61 5.24
N GLY A 50 -9.69 -4.69 5.93
CA GLY A 50 -8.90 -4.65 7.17
C GLY A 50 -7.41 -4.51 6.92
N LEU A 51 -6.96 -4.96 5.75
CA LEU A 51 -5.58 -4.90 5.31
C LEU A 51 -5.52 -4.88 3.78
N THR A 52 -5.06 -3.76 3.24
CA THR A 52 -4.50 -3.64 1.90
C THR A 52 -2.98 -3.61 2.02
N ARG A 53 -2.32 -4.56 1.38
CA ARG A 53 -0.87 -4.67 1.24
C ARG A 53 -0.42 -3.86 0.03
N THR A 54 0.46 -2.89 0.25
CA THR A 54 0.92 -2.00 -0.83
C THR A 54 2.08 -2.58 -1.63
N GLU A 55 2.72 -3.64 -1.14
CA GLU A 55 3.90 -4.27 -1.72
C GLU A 55 3.67 -4.72 -3.16
N HIS A 56 2.55 -5.40 -3.41
CA HIS A 56 2.19 -5.87 -4.75
C HIS A 56 2.04 -4.73 -5.75
N MET A 57 1.66 -3.53 -5.28
CA MET A 57 1.54 -2.34 -6.11
C MET A 57 2.91 -1.82 -6.60
N PHE A 58 4.03 -2.30 -6.05
CA PHE A 58 5.39 -1.94 -6.49
C PHE A 58 6.01 -2.98 -7.44
N PHE A 59 5.56 -4.23 -7.42
CA PHE A 59 6.20 -5.33 -8.18
C PHE A 59 5.82 -5.40 -9.67
N GLU A 60 4.75 -4.72 -10.09
CA GLU A 60 4.22 -4.88 -11.45
C GLU A 60 4.92 -4.00 -12.50
N GLY A 61 5.38 -4.63 -13.60
CA GLY A 61 5.72 -3.96 -14.87
C GLY A 61 6.74 -2.83 -14.76
N THR A 62 6.34 -1.59 -15.08
CA THR A 62 7.21 -0.41 -15.03
C THR A 62 7.47 0.09 -13.61
N ARG A 63 6.65 -0.33 -12.64
CA ARG A 63 6.72 0.14 -11.24
C ARG A 63 7.94 -0.44 -10.52
N ILE A 64 8.27 -1.70 -10.80
CA ILE A 64 9.47 -2.33 -10.23
C ILE A 64 10.74 -1.64 -10.70
N LYS A 65 10.76 -1.11 -11.94
CA LYS A 65 11.91 -0.35 -12.46
C LYS A 65 12.09 0.96 -11.67
N ALA A 66 11.03 1.73 -11.48
CA ALA A 66 11.08 2.94 -10.67
C ALA A 66 11.42 2.66 -9.19
N MET A 67 10.97 1.52 -8.64
CA MET A 67 11.35 1.11 -7.29
C MET A 67 12.85 0.79 -7.20
N ARG A 68 13.41 0.08 -8.19
CA ARG A 68 14.85 -0.21 -8.27
C ARG A 68 15.69 1.05 -8.43
N GLU A 69 15.25 2.00 -9.27
CA GLU A 69 15.86 3.32 -9.37
C GLU A 69 15.92 4.04 -8.03
N MET A 70 14.84 4.00 -7.24
CA MET A 70 14.83 4.58 -5.90
C MET A 70 15.86 3.90 -4.99
N ILE A 71 15.95 2.57 -5.03
CA ILE A 71 16.84 1.79 -4.15
C ILE A 71 18.32 2.07 -4.43
N VAL A 72 18.72 2.26 -5.69
CA VAL A 72 20.13 2.53 -6.04
C VAL A 72 20.50 4.02 -5.96
N SER A 73 19.54 4.90 -5.69
CA SER A 73 19.78 6.34 -5.69
C SER A 73 20.57 6.78 -4.46
N ASP A 74 21.67 7.49 -4.68
CA ASP A 74 22.53 8.01 -3.60
C ASP A 74 21.88 9.22 -2.90
N THR A 75 21.10 10.02 -3.64
CA THR A 75 20.51 11.26 -3.12
C THR A 75 19.02 11.17 -2.85
N THR A 76 18.54 11.96 -1.89
CA THR A 76 17.10 12.09 -1.59
C THR A 76 16.33 12.65 -2.79
N GLU A 77 16.94 13.54 -3.56
CA GLU A 77 16.38 14.15 -4.75
C GLU A 77 16.12 13.12 -5.85
N GLU A 78 17.07 12.21 -6.09
CA GLU A 78 16.91 11.11 -7.03
C GLU A 78 15.85 10.11 -6.57
N ARG A 79 15.86 9.75 -5.28
CA ARG A 79 14.80 8.90 -4.69
C ARG A 79 13.42 9.50 -4.90
N ARG A 80 13.25 10.80 -4.68
CA ARG A 80 11.98 11.50 -4.92
C ARG A 80 11.57 11.49 -6.38
N LYS A 81 12.52 11.65 -7.32
CA LYS A 81 12.23 11.54 -8.77
C LYS A 81 11.76 10.14 -9.14
N ALA A 82 12.39 9.10 -8.60
CA ALA A 82 11.99 7.72 -8.83
C ALA A 82 10.60 7.43 -8.23
N LEU A 83 10.36 7.84 -6.98
CA LEU A 83 9.05 7.71 -6.32
C LEU A 83 7.93 8.46 -7.06
N ALA A 84 8.22 9.61 -7.68
CA ALA A 84 7.26 10.36 -8.48
C ALA A 84 6.75 9.57 -9.71
N LYS A 85 7.56 8.64 -10.24
CA LYS A 85 7.14 7.72 -11.31
C LYS A 85 6.14 6.66 -10.80
N ILE A 86 6.24 6.27 -9.52
CA ILE A 86 5.37 5.27 -8.88
C ILE A 86 4.03 5.87 -8.46
N LEU A 87 4.05 7.12 -7.98
CA LEU A 87 2.89 7.84 -7.46
C LEU A 87 1.60 7.70 -8.30
N PRO A 88 1.57 7.97 -9.62
CA PRO A 88 0.32 7.89 -10.38
C PRO A 88 -0.29 6.49 -10.41
N TYR A 89 0.55 5.45 -10.40
CA TYR A 89 0.08 4.07 -10.40
C TYR A 89 -0.55 3.70 -9.06
N GLN A 90 0.14 4.01 -7.96
CA GLN A 90 -0.40 3.75 -6.62
C GLN A 90 -1.68 4.53 -6.37
N GLN A 91 -1.74 5.79 -6.81
CA GLN A 91 -2.95 6.59 -6.71
C GLN A 91 -4.11 5.93 -7.46
N GLY A 92 -3.89 5.45 -8.69
CA GLY A 92 -4.90 4.75 -9.49
C GLY A 92 -5.38 3.45 -8.83
N ASP A 93 -4.49 2.67 -8.21
CA ASP A 93 -4.87 1.46 -7.49
C ASP A 93 -5.77 1.78 -6.29
N PHE A 94 -5.43 2.83 -5.52
CA PHE A 94 -6.25 3.28 -4.40
C PHE A 94 -7.59 3.85 -4.85
N GLU A 95 -7.65 4.61 -5.95
CA GLU A 95 -8.91 5.06 -6.55
C GLU A 95 -9.80 3.86 -6.89
N GLY A 96 -9.21 2.81 -7.49
CA GLY A 96 -9.90 1.55 -7.78
C GLY A 96 -10.41 0.83 -6.54
N LEU A 97 -9.62 0.78 -5.47
CA LEU A 97 -10.01 0.15 -4.20
C LEU A 97 -11.13 0.92 -3.49
N TYR A 98 -11.02 2.25 -3.39
CA TYR A 98 -12.06 3.08 -2.79
C TYR A 98 -13.37 3.00 -3.56
N THR A 99 -13.32 3.06 -4.89
CA THR A 99 -14.49 2.88 -5.76
C THR A 99 -15.10 1.49 -5.58
N ALA A 100 -14.26 0.44 -5.50
CA ALA A 100 -14.71 -0.92 -5.26
C ALA A 100 -15.36 -1.13 -3.88
N MET A 101 -15.15 -0.24 -2.92
CA MET A 101 -15.69 -0.38 -1.56
C MET A 101 -16.89 0.52 -1.27
N GLU A 102 -17.21 1.48 -2.16
CA GLU A 102 -18.42 2.32 -2.09
C GLU A 102 -18.63 2.93 -0.70
N GLY A 103 -17.59 3.57 -0.17
CA GLY A 103 -17.60 4.22 1.14
C GLY A 103 -17.35 3.32 2.35
N ARG A 104 -17.27 2.00 2.16
CA ARG A 104 -16.82 1.10 3.24
C ARG A 104 -15.35 1.38 3.58
N PRO A 105 -14.94 1.23 4.85
CA PRO A 105 -13.58 1.49 5.27
C PRO A 105 -12.54 0.68 4.50
N VAL A 106 -11.44 1.33 4.12
CA VAL A 106 -10.27 0.70 3.50
C VAL A 106 -9.03 1.04 4.31
N ILE A 107 -8.44 0.04 4.96
CA ILE A 107 -7.23 0.19 5.77
C ILE A 107 -6.01 -0.19 4.92
N ILE A 108 -5.16 0.80 4.65
CA ILE A 108 -4.00 0.69 3.77
C ILE A 108 -2.75 0.61 4.62
N ARG A 109 -2.01 -0.50 4.50
CA ARG A 109 -0.73 -0.68 5.17
C ARG A 109 0.39 -0.13 4.30
N PHE A 110 1.22 0.72 4.88
CA PHE A 110 2.42 1.21 4.21
C PHE A 110 3.43 0.09 3.95
N LEU A 111 4.42 0.39 3.10
CA LEU A 111 5.41 -0.58 2.62
C LEU A 111 6.09 -1.31 3.79
N ASP A 112 5.97 -2.63 3.80
CA ASP A 112 6.49 -3.50 4.86
C ASP A 112 7.80 -4.24 4.56
N PRO A 113 8.10 -4.74 3.34
CA PRO A 113 9.25 -5.61 3.10
C PRO A 113 10.55 -4.80 3.03
N PRO A 114 11.68 -5.44 3.33
CA PRO A 114 13.00 -4.85 3.13
C PRO A 114 13.30 -4.62 1.64
N LEU A 115 14.16 -3.64 1.35
CA LEU A 115 14.43 -3.21 -0.01
C LEU A 115 15.08 -4.28 -0.91
N HIS A 116 15.81 -5.23 -0.32
CA HIS A 116 16.45 -6.30 -1.10
C HIS A 116 15.46 -7.22 -1.81
N GLU A 117 14.20 -7.31 -1.35
CA GLU A 117 13.16 -8.09 -2.04
C GLU A 117 12.81 -7.53 -3.43
N PHE A 118 13.13 -6.27 -3.73
CA PHE A 118 12.88 -5.65 -5.03
C PHE A 118 14.07 -5.77 -6.00
N LEU A 119 15.23 -6.22 -5.52
CA LEU A 119 16.46 -6.32 -6.29
C LEU A 119 16.61 -7.71 -6.93
N PRO A 120 17.25 -7.80 -8.11
CA PRO A 120 17.53 -9.07 -8.77
C PRO A 120 18.54 -9.90 -7.97
N THR A 121 18.43 -11.23 -8.06
CA THR A 121 19.39 -12.17 -7.44
C THR A 121 20.25 -12.91 -8.46
N LYS A 122 19.82 -13.00 -9.72
CA LYS A 122 20.56 -13.69 -10.78
C LYS A 122 21.51 -12.73 -11.47
N GLU A 123 22.73 -13.20 -11.74
CA GLU A 123 23.77 -12.43 -12.39
C GLU A 123 23.32 -11.79 -13.72
N LYS A 124 22.64 -12.57 -14.56
CA LYS A 124 22.09 -12.08 -15.84
C LYS A 124 21.09 -10.93 -15.65
N ASP A 125 20.23 -11.03 -14.64
CA ASP A 125 19.22 -10.00 -14.35
C ASP A 125 19.91 -8.74 -13.80
N ILE A 126 20.99 -8.89 -13.02
CA ILE A 126 21.81 -7.78 -12.53
C ILE A 126 22.44 -7.02 -13.71
N GLU A 127 23.06 -7.72 -14.66
CA GLU A 127 23.65 -7.09 -15.85
C GLU A 127 22.61 -6.34 -16.69
N GLU A 128 21.44 -6.95 -16.91
CA GLU A 128 20.33 -6.34 -17.65
C GLU A 128 19.84 -5.06 -16.96
N ILE A 129 19.57 -5.13 -15.65
CA ILE A 129 19.04 -4.00 -14.87
C ILE A 129 20.07 -2.88 -14.76
N ALA A 130 21.35 -3.20 -14.56
CA ALA A 130 22.41 -2.19 -14.56
C ALA A 130 22.48 -1.44 -15.90
N GLY A 131 22.35 -2.16 -17.02
CA GLY A 131 22.27 -1.58 -18.35
C GLY A 131 21.04 -0.69 -18.55
N GLU A 132 19.85 -1.15 -18.14
CA GLU A 132 18.61 -0.36 -18.22
C GLU A 132 18.66 0.94 -17.41
N MET A 133 19.32 0.89 -16.25
CA MET A 133 19.42 2.02 -15.32
C MET A 133 20.64 2.91 -15.58
N ASN A 134 21.47 2.55 -16.57
CA ASN A 134 22.70 3.25 -16.94
C ASN A 134 23.68 3.42 -15.76
N ILE A 135 23.81 2.38 -14.94
CA ILE A 135 24.75 2.29 -13.80
C ILE A 135 25.75 1.16 -14.04
N SER A 136 26.86 1.15 -13.31
CA SER A 136 27.80 0.05 -13.40
C SER A 136 27.24 -1.22 -12.71
N VAL A 137 27.52 -2.39 -13.29
CA VAL A 137 27.19 -3.69 -12.68
C VAL A 137 27.79 -3.80 -11.28
N GLN A 138 29.01 -3.29 -11.09
CA GLN A 138 29.67 -3.28 -9.80
C GLN A 138 28.89 -2.46 -8.77
N HIS A 139 28.45 -1.25 -9.12
CA HIS A 139 27.67 -0.42 -8.21
C HIS A 139 26.35 -1.11 -7.81
N LEU A 140 25.64 -1.74 -8.74
CA LEU A 140 24.42 -2.49 -8.42
C LEU A 140 24.71 -3.66 -7.47
N LYS A 141 25.82 -4.39 -7.68
CA LYS A 141 26.26 -5.47 -6.77
C LYS A 141 26.59 -4.94 -5.38
N ASP A 142 27.24 -3.79 -5.29
CA ASP A 142 27.59 -3.16 -4.01
C ASP A 142 26.31 -2.79 -3.24
N VAL A 143 25.31 -2.22 -3.92
CA VAL A 143 23.99 -1.92 -3.33
C VAL A 143 23.29 -3.20 -2.86
N ILE A 144 23.21 -4.25 -3.71
CA ILE A 144 22.62 -5.54 -3.33
C ILE A 144 23.31 -6.12 -2.09
N SER A 145 24.64 -6.11 -2.07
CA SER A 145 25.41 -6.63 -0.94
C SER A 145 25.19 -5.80 0.32
N SER A 146 25.05 -4.47 0.21
CA SER A 146 24.80 -3.59 1.35
C SER A 146 23.42 -3.76 1.99
N LEU A 147 22.42 -4.17 1.18
CA LEU A 147 21.05 -4.40 1.61
C LEU A 147 20.78 -5.86 2.02
N HIS A 148 21.77 -6.74 1.88
CA HIS A 148 21.68 -8.12 2.32
C HIS A 148 21.64 -8.18 3.84
N GLU A 149 20.62 -8.86 4.36
CA GLU A 149 20.42 -9.02 5.80
C GLU A 149 20.47 -10.50 6.19
N PHE A 150 21.05 -10.79 7.35
CA PHE A 150 21.08 -12.16 7.87
C PHE A 150 19.67 -12.68 8.22
N ASN A 151 18.81 -11.82 8.79
CA ASN A 151 17.42 -12.13 9.13
C ASN A 151 16.45 -11.05 8.58
N PRO A 152 16.03 -11.13 7.30
CA PRO A 152 15.14 -10.16 6.67
C PRO A 152 13.82 -9.90 7.41
N MET A 153 13.29 -10.93 8.09
CA MET A 153 12.05 -10.80 8.88
C MET A 153 12.17 -9.78 10.01
N MET A 154 13.38 -9.60 10.58
CA MET A 154 13.66 -8.67 11.69
C MET A 154 14.51 -7.47 11.26
N GLY A 155 14.69 -7.25 9.97
CA GLY A 155 15.62 -6.28 9.39
C GLY A 155 15.09 -4.85 9.21
N HIS A 156 15.64 -4.14 8.24
CA HIS A 156 15.34 -2.76 7.89
C HIS A 156 14.11 -2.69 6.98
N ARG A 157 12.95 -2.70 7.62
CA ARG A 157 11.65 -2.86 6.96
C ARG A 157 10.54 -2.10 7.70
N GLY A 158 9.36 -2.00 7.12
CA GLY A 158 8.18 -1.36 7.72
C GLY A 158 8.44 0.07 8.24
N CYS A 159 8.03 0.37 9.48
CA CYS A 159 8.20 1.68 10.10
C CYS A 159 9.67 2.18 10.06
N ARG A 160 10.65 1.29 10.22
CA ARG A 160 12.08 1.63 10.23
C ARG A 160 12.52 2.18 8.87
N LEU A 161 11.97 1.62 7.80
CA LEU A 161 12.23 2.09 6.45
C LEU A 161 11.65 3.50 6.24
N CYS A 162 10.44 3.76 6.75
CA CYS A 162 9.83 5.09 6.73
C CYS A 162 10.59 6.12 7.60
N VAL A 163 11.32 5.68 8.62
CA VAL A 163 12.18 6.56 9.42
C VAL A 163 13.42 6.97 8.63
N SER A 164 14.10 6.01 7.98
CA SER A 164 15.31 6.26 7.20
C SER A 164 15.04 6.95 5.87
N TYR A 165 13.93 6.62 5.21
CA TYR A 165 13.52 7.13 3.90
C TYR A 165 12.11 7.73 3.98
N PRO A 166 11.96 8.90 4.62
CA PRO A 166 10.66 9.54 4.87
C PRO A 166 9.87 9.82 3.58
N GLU A 167 10.56 10.07 2.46
CA GLU A 167 9.97 10.27 1.15
C GLU A 167 9.06 9.12 0.68
N ILE A 168 9.28 7.88 1.15
CA ILE A 168 8.40 6.73 0.85
C ILE A 168 7.03 6.95 1.49
N ALA A 169 7.01 7.27 2.79
CA ALA A 169 5.78 7.53 3.52
C ALA A 169 5.03 8.76 2.99
N GLU A 170 5.77 9.81 2.60
CA GLU A 170 5.18 11.01 1.97
C GLU A 170 4.54 10.69 0.61
N MET A 171 5.20 9.88 -0.23
CA MET A 171 4.66 9.45 -1.52
C MET A 171 3.41 8.59 -1.34
N GLN A 172 3.45 7.58 -0.48
CA GLN A 172 2.27 6.72 -0.21
C GLN A 172 1.12 7.53 0.38
N THR A 173 1.40 8.46 1.30
CA THR A 173 0.37 9.38 1.82
C THR A 173 -0.23 10.21 0.71
N THR A 174 0.59 10.72 -0.20
CA THR A 174 0.13 11.52 -1.34
C THR A 174 -0.80 10.71 -2.25
N ALA A 175 -0.42 9.48 -2.58
CA ALA A 175 -1.24 8.56 -3.37
C ALA A 175 -2.60 8.28 -2.70
N VAL A 176 -2.59 7.92 -1.42
CA VAL A 176 -3.79 7.58 -0.64
C VAL A 176 -4.75 8.78 -0.56
N ILE A 177 -4.23 9.96 -0.21
CA ILE A 177 -5.05 11.15 0.03
C ILE A 177 -5.60 11.70 -1.29
N ASN A 178 -4.78 11.80 -2.35
CA ASN A 178 -5.27 12.25 -3.65
C ASN A 178 -6.32 11.31 -4.23
N ALA A 179 -6.13 10.00 -4.09
CA ALA A 179 -7.10 9.00 -4.53
C ALA A 179 -8.45 9.20 -3.85
N ALA A 180 -8.46 9.36 -2.52
CA ALA A 180 -9.69 9.60 -1.77
C ALA A 180 -10.36 10.93 -2.15
N ILE A 181 -9.58 11.99 -2.37
CA ILE A 181 -10.12 13.28 -2.85
C ILE A 181 -10.77 13.11 -4.22
N ASN A 182 -10.12 12.41 -5.15
CA ASN A 182 -10.65 12.19 -6.49
C ASN A 182 -11.92 11.36 -6.46
N VAL A 183 -11.94 10.27 -5.68
CA VAL A 183 -13.12 9.41 -5.54
C VAL A 183 -14.27 10.17 -4.87
N ASN A 184 -14.03 10.95 -3.82
CA ASN A 184 -15.08 11.76 -3.20
C ASN A 184 -15.62 12.88 -4.10
N ARG A 185 -14.82 13.39 -5.05
CA ARG A 185 -15.31 14.34 -6.06
C ARG A 185 -16.18 13.65 -7.11
N ALA A 186 -15.80 12.44 -7.53
CA ALA A 186 -16.55 11.66 -8.52
C ALA A 186 -17.82 11.01 -7.92
N HIS A 187 -17.75 10.61 -6.64
CA HIS A 187 -18.77 9.91 -5.88
C HIS A 187 -18.94 10.55 -4.49
N PRO A 188 -19.61 11.72 -4.40
CA PRO A 188 -19.79 12.43 -3.14
C PRO A 188 -20.51 11.61 -2.05
N GLU A 189 -21.30 10.63 -2.44
CA GLU A 189 -22.06 9.72 -1.57
C GLU A 189 -21.20 8.68 -0.86
N TYR A 190 -19.97 8.41 -1.34
CA TYR A 190 -19.11 7.41 -0.72
C TYR A 190 -18.48 7.91 0.58
N HIS A 191 -18.29 9.22 0.74
CA HIS A 191 -17.69 9.80 1.96
C HIS A 191 -16.42 9.05 2.42
N VAL A 192 -15.52 8.75 1.49
CA VAL A 192 -14.29 8.00 1.75
C VAL A 192 -13.45 8.73 2.79
N GLU A 193 -13.17 8.03 3.90
CA GLU A 193 -12.24 8.45 4.96
C GLU A 193 -11.02 7.52 4.96
N PRO A 194 -9.85 7.97 4.45
CA PRO A 194 -8.66 7.13 4.39
C PRO A 194 -8.22 6.63 5.77
N ARG A 195 -7.85 5.35 5.86
CA ARG A 195 -7.25 4.76 7.06
C ARG A 195 -5.86 4.22 6.73
N ILE A 196 -4.84 4.87 7.27
CA ILE A 196 -3.43 4.56 7.03
C ILE A 196 -2.89 3.77 8.22
N MET A 197 -2.25 2.64 7.94
CA MET A 197 -1.65 1.75 8.94
C MET A 197 -0.14 1.68 8.77
N ILE A 198 0.61 2.04 9.82
CA ILE A 198 2.06 1.92 9.85
C ILE A 198 2.45 0.51 10.34
N PRO A 199 3.23 -0.27 9.58
CA PRO A 199 3.63 -1.62 9.97
C PRO A 199 4.83 -1.63 10.93
N LEU A 200 4.95 -2.68 11.74
CA LEU A 200 6.14 -3.01 12.53
C LEU A 200 6.64 -1.88 13.46
N VAL A 201 5.71 -1.20 14.12
CA VAL A 201 6.08 -0.24 15.16
C VAL A 201 6.37 -0.97 16.46
N GLY A 202 7.57 -0.78 17.02
CA GLY A 202 7.94 -1.33 18.31
C GLY A 202 7.96 -0.29 19.44
N GLU A 203 8.00 0.99 19.10
CA GLU A 203 8.18 2.08 20.06
C GLU A 203 7.32 3.31 19.72
N ILE A 204 6.80 3.99 20.76
CA ILE A 204 5.89 5.14 20.59
C ILE A 204 6.52 6.30 19.80
N ARG A 205 7.85 6.47 19.92
CA ARG A 205 8.60 7.50 19.20
C ARG A 205 8.70 7.23 17.70
N GLU A 206 8.83 5.96 17.30
CA GLU A 206 8.78 5.57 15.88
C GLU A 206 7.42 5.93 15.29
N MET A 207 6.34 5.55 15.97
CA MET A 207 4.98 5.90 15.54
C MET A 207 4.79 7.42 15.45
N ARG A 208 5.24 8.16 16.46
CA ARG A 208 5.11 9.63 16.50
C ARG A 208 5.84 10.28 15.32
N TYR A 209 7.04 9.81 15.01
CA TYR A 209 7.83 10.31 13.88
C TYR A 209 7.10 10.09 12.55
N VAL A 210 6.76 8.84 12.23
CA VAL A 210 6.12 8.52 10.95
C VAL A 210 4.73 9.14 10.84
N LYS A 211 3.94 9.14 11.93
CA LYS A 211 2.65 9.82 11.97
C LYS A 211 2.77 11.29 11.64
N SER A 212 3.80 11.99 12.14
CA SER A 212 3.99 13.42 11.87
C SER A 212 4.24 13.70 10.38
N LEU A 213 4.96 12.81 9.68
CA LEU A 213 5.18 12.91 8.24
C LEU A 213 3.87 12.71 7.47
N VAL A 214 3.11 11.68 7.84
CA VAL A 214 1.81 11.36 7.23
C VAL A 214 0.83 12.51 7.43
N THR A 215 0.65 13.00 8.66
CA THR A 215 -0.33 14.06 8.94
C THR A 215 0.06 15.36 8.25
N LYS A 216 1.33 15.77 8.32
CA LYS A 216 1.81 16.98 7.63
C LYS A 216 1.56 16.92 6.12
N THR A 217 1.78 15.76 5.51
CA THR A 217 1.57 15.56 4.07
C THR A 217 0.08 15.56 3.73
N ALA A 218 -0.73 14.79 4.47
CA ALA A 218 -2.17 14.69 4.27
C ALA A 218 -2.86 16.05 4.45
N ASP A 219 -2.58 16.76 5.55
CA ASP A 219 -3.18 18.06 5.86
C ASP A 219 -2.87 19.09 4.77
N LYS A 220 -1.62 19.13 4.29
CA LYS A 220 -1.21 20.01 3.20
C LYS A 220 -1.99 19.72 1.92
N LEU A 221 -2.21 18.45 1.57
CA LEU A 221 -2.94 18.06 0.37
C LEU A 221 -4.43 18.38 0.48
N ILE A 222 -5.04 18.08 1.62
CA ILE A 222 -6.45 18.37 1.91
C ILE A 222 -6.70 19.89 1.85
N GLN A 223 -5.83 20.67 2.51
CA GLN A 223 -5.90 22.13 2.49
C GLN A 223 -5.75 22.67 1.07
N LYS A 224 -4.75 22.19 0.30
CA LYS A 224 -4.53 22.61 -1.08
C LYS A 224 -5.72 22.26 -1.99
N ALA A 225 -6.39 21.15 -1.73
CA ALA A 225 -7.57 20.72 -2.48
C ALA A 225 -8.85 21.49 -2.10
N GLY A 226 -8.85 22.23 -0.99
CA GLY A 226 -9.99 23.01 -0.51
C GLY A 226 -11.18 22.16 -0.07
N VAL A 227 -10.96 20.90 0.34
CA VAL A 227 -12.02 19.97 0.75
C VAL A 227 -11.96 19.71 2.25
N GLN A 228 -13.10 19.37 2.84
CA GLN A 228 -13.15 18.81 4.20
C GLN A 228 -13.13 17.28 4.09
N MET A 229 -12.03 16.66 4.49
CA MET A 229 -11.88 15.21 4.51
C MET A 229 -11.20 14.78 5.81
N LYS A 230 -11.77 13.78 6.47
CA LYS A 230 -11.15 13.13 7.62
C LYS A 230 -10.29 11.97 7.17
N TYR A 231 -9.27 11.65 7.95
CA TYR A 231 -8.46 10.45 7.77
C TYR A 231 -8.00 9.96 9.14
N GLN A 232 -7.60 8.69 9.21
CA GLN A 232 -7.09 8.05 10.42
C GLN A 232 -5.69 7.50 10.16
N VAL A 233 -4.82 7.62 11.17
CA VAL A 233 -3.48 7.02 11.16
C VAL A 233 -3.35 6.12 12.38
N GLY A 234 -3.18 4.83 12.13
CA GLY A 234 -3.03 3.78 13.12
C GLY A 234 -1.77 2.95 12.91
N THR A 235 -1.60 1.93 13.73
CA THR A 235 -0.44 1.02 13.68
C THR A 235 -0.91 -0.43 13.72
N MET A 236 -0.11 -1.31 13.12
CA MET A 236 -0.19 -2.75 13.34
C MET A 236 0.41 -3.09 14.71
N ILE A 237 -0.20 -4.06 15.41
CA ILE A 237 0.25 -4.63 16.69
C ILE A 237 0.26 -6.15 16.55
#